data_AF-A0A3D6DT26-F1
#
_entry.id   AF-A0A3D6DT26-F1
#
_cell.length_a   1.000
_cell.length_b   1.000
_cell.length_c   1.000
_cell.angle_alpha   90.00
_cell.angle_beta   90.00
_cell.angle_gamma   90.00
#
_symmetry.space_group_name_H-M   'P 1'
#
loop_
_entity.id
_entity.type
_entity.pdbx_description
1 polymer ?
#
loop_
_entity_poly.entity_id
_entity_poly.type
_entity_poly.pdbx_seq_one_letter_code
_entity_poly.pdbx_strand_id
1 'polypeptide(L)' 'MYVCVCRAVTDKHIRAAVQDGARTLKDLCHNLGII' A
#
# COMPACT_ATOMS: atom_id res chain seq x y z
N MET A 1 -3.58 1.67 11.80
CA MET A 1 -4.86 0.99 11.51
C MET A 1 -4.66 0.04 10.34
N TYR A 2 -5.25 -1.17 10.36
CA TYR A 2 -5.23 -2.06 9.20
C TYR A 2 -6.35 -1.68 8.23
N VAL A 3 -5.96 -1.37 7.00
CA VAL A 3 -6.86 -0.99 5.90
C VAL A 3 -7.18 -2.22 5.04
N CYS A 4 -6.21 -3.11 4.83
CA CYS A 4 -6.44 -4.41 4.21
C CYS A 4 -5.84 -5.50 5.11
N VAL A 5 -6.71 -6.30 5.72
CA VAL A 5 -6.29 -7.33 6.69
C VAL A 5 -5.67 -8.54 5.98
N CYS A 6 -6.22 -8.94 4.83
CA CYS A 6 -5.72 -10.06 4.03
C CYS A 6 -4.25 -9.90 3.59
N ARG A 7 -3.80 -8.63 3.48
CA ARG A 7 -2.48 -8.25 2.99
C ARG A 7 -1.68 -7.45 4.02
N ALA A 8 -2.15 -7.40 5.27
CA ALA A 8 -1.55 -6.63 6.36
C ALA A 8 -1.19 -5.17 5.99
N VAL A 9 -2.01 -4.53 5.14
CA VAL A 9 -1.78 -3.16 4.70
C VAL A 9 -2.29 -2.20 5.77
N THR A 10 -1.45 -1.26 6.17
CA THR A 10 -1.77 -0.24 7.17
C THR A 10 -1.88 1.14 6.55
N ASP A 11 -2.45 2.10 7.29
CA ASP A 11 -2.47 3.50 6.87
C ASP A 11 -1.07 4.06 6.58
N LYS A 12 -0.05 3.63 7.34
CA LYS A 12 1.35 4.02 7.13
C LYS A 12 1.88 3.52 5.79
N HIS A 13 1.56 2.27 5.45
CA HIS A 13 1.92 1.67 4.16
C HIS A 13 1.32 2.45 2.98
N ILE A 14 0.06 2.86 3.10
CA ILE A 14 -0.61 3.66 2.06
C ILE A 14 0.05 5.03 1.94
N ARG A 15 0.32 5.71 3.06
CA ARG A 15 0.96 7.04 3.04
C ARG A 15 2.36 6.99 2.43
N ALA A 16 3.16 5.99 2.79
CA ALA A 16 4.49 5.80 2.21
C ALA A 16 4.41 5.57 0.70
N ALA A 17 3.52 4.67 0.25
CA ALA A 17 3.35 4.40 -1.18
C ALA A 17 2.86 5.64 -1.96
N VAL A 18 1.96 6.44 -1.39
CA VAL A 18 1.50 7.69 -2.01
C VAL A 18 2.62 8.73 -2.09
N GLN A 19 3.50 8.81 -1.08
CA GLN A 19 4.69 9.67 -1.12
C GLN A 19 5.67 9.22 -2.22
N ASP A 20 5.79 7.92 -2.44
CA ASP A 20 6.55 7.32 -3.55
C ASP A 20 5.83 7.44 -4.91
N GLY A 21 4.66 8.06 -4.96
CA GLY A 21 3.94 8.36 -6.20
C GLY A 21 2.89 7.32 -6.62
N ALA A 22 2.54 6.36 -5.76
CA ALA A 22 1.44 5.42 -6.03
C ALA A 22 0.11 6.17 -6.22
N ARG A 23 -0.57 5.89 -7.33
CA ARG A 23 -1.86 6.50 -7.69
C ARG A 23 -3.00 5.48 -7.73
N THR A 24 -2.65 4.19 -7.82
CA THR A 24 -3.61 3.10 -7.92
C THR A 24 -3.34 2.01 -6.88
N LEU A 25 -4.33 1.14 -6.66
CA LEU A 25 -4.15 -0.04 -5.81
C LEU A 25 -3.09 -1.00 -6.36
N LYS A 26 -2.89 -1.03 -7.68
CA LYS A 26 -1.85 -1.84 -8.31
C LYS A 26 -0.46 -1.33 -7.93
N ASP A 27 -0.27 -0.01 -7.97
CA ASP A 27 0.99 0.64 -7.55
C ASP A 27 1.24 0.41 -6.06
N LEU A 28 0.19 0.52 -5.24
CA LEU A 28 0.26 0.22 -3.81
C LEU A 28 0.70 -1.23 -3.56
N CYS A 29 0.17 -2.20 -4.30
CA CYS A 29 0.59 -3.60 -4.18
C CYS A 29 2.04 -3.81 -4.61
N HIS A 30 2.46 -3.17 -5.70
CA HIS A 30 3.85 -3.22 -6.17
C HIS A 30 4.83 -2.65 -5.14
N ASN A 31 4.52 -1.48 -4.57
CA ASN A 31 5.33 -0.84 -3.52
C ASN A 31 5.36 -1.65 -2.22
N LEU A 32 4.35 -2.48 -1.96
CA LEU A 32 4.30 -3.35 -0.80
C LEU A 32 4.95 -4.72 -1.05
N GLY A 33 5.52 -4.95 -2.24
CA GLY A 33 6.13 -6.23 -2.60
C GLY A 33 5.11 -7.37 -2.78
N ILE A 34 3.84 -7.02 -2.98
CA ILE A 34 2.75 -7.97 -3.20
C ILE A 34 2.61 -8.18 -4.71
N ILE A 35 3.23 -9.26 -5.21
CA ILE A 35 3.12 -9.76 -6.58
C ILE A 35 1.79 -10.50 -6.81
#